data_AF-A0A3D1CF72-F1
#
_entry.id   AF-A0A3D1CF72-F1
#
_cell.length_a   1.000
_cell.length_b   1.000
_cell.length_c   1.000
_cell.angle_alpha   90.00
_cell.angle_beta   90.00
_cell.angle_gamma   90.00
#
_symmetry.space_group_name_H-M   'P 1'
#
loop_
_entity.id
_entity.type
_entity.pdbx_description
1 polymer ?
#
loop_
_entity_poly.entity_id
_entity_poly.type
_entity_poly.pdbx_seq_one_letter_code
_entity_poly.pdbx_strand_id
1 'polypeptide(L)'
;YELYDHYQPAQMRIVPPGTNVQQFTPPKGDELQSELFKRITKHLDEPEKPMILALSRPDKRKNIVSLIEAYGQSEQLQQHANILVIAGNRDDIDDLERGAQEVFHELLVAIDRYDLYGKVTIPKHHRRDEVPLIYRIAAATKGVFVNPALTEPFGLTLIEAAASGLPIVATEDGGPRDIMANCLNGELIDPLEISSISSAIEKLLLDDDYWQQCQQNGLKGVTEHYSWEAHAKRYLEIIEPIAARTEKLLRLPVERREMGRDERALVTDLDLNLIGDDESLQALLGLLRDNRKSTKFVIATGRRLDQALKLMKKHRIPEPDILITSSGSEIYYAPKLTPDTAWTKHIDHLWLPHRVTKLLDDIPGLERQPKSEQSQFKLSYYINPEQIDVEAVKSLLHREELSVHVQLAFGQYLDILPLRASKGMALRFVADRWQMPLERICVAGGSGADEDMMRGNTLAVVVANRHHEELSQLEDFSHIYFAHKPYAAGIMEAIEYYNFFETTSEQATGSN
;
A
#
# COMPACT_ATOMS: atom_id res chain seq x y z
N TYR A 1 18.30 6.33 5.34
CA TYR A 1 17.80 5.43 6.42
C TYR A 1 17.58 6.15 7.76
N GLU A 2 18.15 7.33 7.99
CA GLU A 2 17.99 8.08 9.25
C GLU A 2 16.55 8.52 9.57
N LEU A 3 15.68 8.60 8.55
CA LEU A 3 14.28 9.01 8.67
C LEU A 3 13.32 7.90 9.16
N TYR A 4 13.79 6.66 9.37
CA TYR A 4 12.95 5.59 9.90
C TYR A 4 12.87 5.67 11.43
N ASP A 5 11.68 5.47 12.01
CA ASP A 5 11.36 5.60 13.45
C ASP A 5 12.26 4.75 14.39
N HIS A 6 13.00 3.79 13.84
CA HIS A 6 13.93 2.91 14.54
C HIS A 6 15.29 2.79 13.82
N TYR A 7 15.86 3.92 13.37
CA TYR A 7 17.20 3.96 12.79
C TYR A 7 18.28 3.51 13.81
N GLN A 8 18.73 2.25 13.69
CA GLN A 8 19.79 1.67 14.51
C GLN A 8 20.96 1.22 13.64
N PRO A 9 21.85 2.15 13.22
CA PRO A 9 22.92 1.85 12.26
C PRO A 9 23.84 0.72 12.72
N ALA A 10 24.08 0.60 14.04
CA ALA A 10 24.87 -0.49 14.61
C ALA A 10 24.27 -1.90 14.38
N GLN A 11 22.97 -1.99 14.15
CA GLN A 11 22.24 -3.24 13.86
C GLN A 11 21.95 -3.45 12.37
N MET A 12 22.13 -2.42 11.54
CA MET A 12 21.92 -2.54 10.10
C MET A 12 23.09 -3.30 9.46
N ARG A 13 22.78 -4.17 8.49
CA ARG A 13 23.76 -4.93 7.72
C ARG A 13 23.40 -4.84 6.25
N ILE A 14 24.41 -4.57 5.42
CA ILE A 14 24.26 -4.52 3.96
C ILE A 14 24.54 -5.91 3.42
N VAL A 15 23.54 -6.51 2.80
CA VAL A 15 23.67 -7.73 2.01
C VAL A 15 23.20 -7.40 0.59
N PRO A 16 24.13 -7.16 -0.36
CA PRO A 16 23.75 -6.78 -1.71
C PRO A 16 23.03 -7.93 -2.42
N PRO A 17 22.06 -7.66 -3.31
CA PRO A 17 21.41 -8.71 -4.10
C PRO A 17 22.38 -9.34 -5.11
N GLY A 18 22.03 -10.52 -5.60
CA GLY A 18 22.80 -11.25 -6.61
C GLY A 18 22.24 -11.14 -8.03
N THR A 19 23.09 -11.41 -9.03
CA THR A 19 22.70 -11.69 -10.42
C THR A 19 22.97 -13.15 -10.79
N ASN A 20 22.34 -13.62 -11.87
CA ASN A 20 22.52 -14.96 -12.39
C ASN A 20 23.75 -15.06 -13.29
N VAL A 21 24.90 -15.34 -12.70
CA VAL A 21 26.20 -15.50 -13.39
C VAL A 21 26.27 -16.71 -14.35
N GLN A 22 25.27 -17.59 -14.35
CA GLN A 22 25.16 -18.68 -15.35
C GLN A 22 24.43 -18.21 -16.61
N GLN A 23 23.55 -17.21 -16.46
CA GLN A 23 22.79 -16.62 -17.56
C GLN A 23 23.56 -15.48 -18.23
N PHE A 24 24.12 -14.58 -17.42
CA PHE A 24 24.96 -13.46 -17.84
C PHE A 24 26.42 -13.91 -17.81
N THR A 25 27.00 -14.10 -18.99
CA THR A 25 28.33 -14.66 -19.18
C THR A 25 29.10 -13.84 -20.20
N PRO A 26 30.44 -13.87 -20.23
CA PRO A 26 31.22 -13.22 -21.28
C PRO A 26 30.91 -13.76 -22.69
N PRO A 27 31.32 -13.02 -23.75
CA PRO A 27 31.18 -13.43 -25.14
C PRO A 27 31.80 -14.79 -25.45
N LYS A 28 31.19 -15.52 -26.39
CA LYS A 28 31.62 -16.84 -26.86
C LYS A 28 32.23 -16.82 -28.27
N GLY A 29 32.05 -15.74 -29.02
CA GLY A 29 32.66 -15.50 -30.34
C GLY A 29 31.69 -15.61 -31.52
N ASP A 30 30.43 -16.00 -31.30
CA ASP A 30 29.40 -16.14 -32.33
C ASP A 30 28.30 -15.05 -32.25
N GLU A 31 28.41 -14.13 -31.30
CA GLU A 31 27.39 -13.11 -31.03
C GLU A 31 27.03 -12.25 -32.25
N LEU A 32 28.04 -11.81 -33.01
CA LEU A 32 27.87 -10.94 -34.17
C LEU A 32 27.27 -11.67 -35.39
N GLN A 33 27.21 -13.01 -35.35
CA GLN A 33 26.57 -13.82 -36.39
C GLN A 33 25.09 -14.10 -36.07
N SER A 34 24.65 -13.76 -34.85
CA SER A 34 23.29 -14.04 -34.40
C SER A 34 22.22 -13.25 -35.16
N GLU A 35 21.03 -13.85 -35.30
CA GLU A 35 19.86 -13.15 -35.86
C GLU A 35 19.44 -11.94 -34.99
N LEU A 36 19.71 -12.00 -33.69
CA LEU A 36 19.46 -10.88 -32.79
C LEU A 36 20.33 -9.68 -33.14
N PHE A 37 21.64 -9.89 -33.36
CA PHE A 37 22.56 -8.83 -33.77
C PHE A 37 22.06 -8.12 -35.02
N LYS A 38 21.79 -8.87 -36.09
CA LYS A 38 21.23 -8.33 -37.35
C LYS A 38 19.96 -7.51 -37.12
N ARG A 39 19.06 -7.99 -36.24
CA ARG A 39 17.77 -7.34 -35.96
C ARG A 39 17.93 -6.02 -35.20
N ILE A 40 18.81 -5.98 -34.19
CA ILE A 40 18.98 -4.79 -33.34
C ILE A 40 19.88 -3.72 -33.97
N THR A 41 20.78 -4.11 -34.89
CA THR A 41 21.70 -3.20 -35.58
C THR A 41 21.26 -2.78 -36.99
N LYS A 42 20.09 -3.21 -37.45
CA LYS A 42 19.60 -2.99 -38.84
C LYS A 42 19.56 -1.53 -39.33
N HIS A 43 19.62 -0.55 -38.43
CA HIS A 43 19.60 0.88 -38.76
C HIS A 43 20.99 1.53 -38.61
N LEU A 44 22.04 0.75 -38.34
CA LEU A 44 23.40 1.22 -38.22
C LEU A 44 24.16 1.04 -39.53
N ASP A 45 24.94 2.03 -39.92
CA ASP A 45 25.75 1.99 -41.14
C ASP A 45 26.98 1.08 -40.96
N GLU A 46 27.60 1.13 -39.78
CA GLU A 46 28.79 0.35 -39.43
C GLU A 46 28.51 -0.51 -38.18
N PRO A 47 27.69 -1.58 -38.28
CA PRO A 47 27.15 -2.30 -37.12
C PRO A 47 28.19 -3.02 -36.26
N GLU A 48 29.41 -3.22 -36.76
CA GLU A 48 30.51 -3.90 -36.04
C GLU A 48 31.32 -2.97 -35.14
N LYS A 49 31.10 -1.64 -35.19
CA LYS A 49 31.75 -0.72 -34.25
C LYS A 49 31.37 -1.04 -32.80
N PRO A 50 32.26 -0.74 -31.82
CA PRO A 50 31.94 -0.76 -30.40
C PRO A 50 30.57 -0.18 -30.07
N MET A 51 29.80 -0.90 -29.26
CA MET A 51 28.47 -0.47 -28.85
C MET A 51 28.47 0.20 -27.48
N ILE A 52 27.97 1.43 -27.45
CA ILE A 52 27.54 2.10 -26.23
C ILE A 52 26.10 1.64 -25.95
N LEU A 53 25.94 0.71 -25.02
CA LEU A 53 24.66 0.11 -24.67
C LEU A 53 24.01 0.85 -23.51
N ALA A 54 22.79 1.34 -23.72
CA ALA A 54 21.89 1.73 -22.63
C ALA A 54 20.67 0.80 -22.60
N LEU A 55 20.40 0.19 -21.45
CA LEU A 55 19.27 -0.71 -21.26
C LEU A 55 18.50 -0.30 -20.01
N SER A 56 17.29 0.21 -20.20
CA SER A 56 16.42 0.63 -19.09
C SER A 56 14.95 0.77 -19.54
N ARG A 57 14.07 1.15 -18.61
CA ARG A 57 12.72 1.58 -18.96
C ARG A 57 12.77 3.03 -19.47
N PRO A 58 11.88 3.45 -20.39
CA PRO A 58 11.78 4.84 -20.84
C PRO A 58 11.15 5.72 -19.73
N ASP A 59 11.93 6.00 -18.70
CA ASP A 59 11.56 6.82 -17.54
C ASP A 59 12.53 7.99 -17.45
N LYS A 60 12.03 9.21 -17.23
CA LYS A 60 12.85 10.42 -17.16
C LYS A 60 14.01 10.32 -16.18
N ARG A 61 13.84 9.61 -15.07
CA ARG A 61 14.90 9.42 -14.06
C ARG A 61 16.08 8.62 -14.58
N LYS A 62 15.89 7.80 -15.63
CA LYS A 62 16.96 7.04 -16.28
C LYS A 62 17.83 7.90 -17.19
N ASN A 63 17.38 9.10 -17.54
CA ASN A 63 18.18 10.15 -18.18
C ASN A 63 18.92 9.68 -19.46
N ILE A 64 18.33 8.74 -20.19
CA ILE A 64 18.93 8.16 -21.41
C ILE A 64 19.05 9.19 -22.55
N VAL A 65 18.36 10.33 -22.46
CA VAL A 65 18.46 11.44 -23.40
C VAL A 65 19.83 12.12 -23.30
N SER A 66 20.35 12.37 -22.09
CA SER A 66 21.66 13.00 -21.91
C SER A 66 22.81 12.17 -22.49
N LEU A 67 22.65 10.83 -22.58
CA LEU A 67 23.60 9.99 -23.31
C LEU A 67 23.62 10.30 -24.81
N ILE A 68 22.45 10.48 -25.43
CA ILE A 68 22.35 10.86 -26.84
C ILE A 68 22.94 12.25 -27.06
N GLU A 69 22.69 13.19 -26.16
CA GLU A 69 23.27 14.54 -26.23
C GLU A 69 24.80 14.52 -26.09
N ALA A 70 25.34 13.74 -25.14
CA ALA A 70 26.79 13.58 -24.95
C ALA A 70 27.46 13.01 -26.20
N TYR A 71 26.85 11.99 -26.80
CA TYR A 71 27.34 11.40 -28.05
C TYR A 71 27.19 12.35 -29.25
N GLY A 72 26.08 13.09 -29.32
CA GLY A 72 25.85 14.11 -30.34
C GLY A 72 26.85 15.25 -30.33
N GLN A 73 27.41 15.57 -29.16
CA GLN A 73 28.42 16.62 -28.97
C GLN A 73 29.87 16.15 -29.18
N SER A 74 30.13 14.84 -29.26
CA SER A 74 31.47 14.28 -29.48
C SER A 74 31.59 13.61 -30.85
N GLU A 75 32.26 14.28 -31.79
CA GLU A 75 32.65 13.66 -33.07
C GLU A 75 33.55 12.44 -32.88
N GLN A 76 34.39 12.45 -31.83
CA GLN A 76 35.30 11.36 -31.53
C GLN A 76 34.53 10.08 -31.16
N LEU A 77 33.51 10.19 -30.31
CA LEU A 77 32.64 9.04 -30.01
C LEU A 77 31.91 8.53 -31.25
N GLN A 78 31.40 9.44 -32.08
CA GLN A 78 30.69 9.08 -33.31
C GLN A 78 31.56 8.34 -34.33
N GLN A 79 32.86 8.64 -34.38
CA GLN A 79 33.81 7.94 -35.25
C GLN A 79 34.09 6.52 -34.76
N HIS A 80 34.14 6.30 -33.44
CA HIS A 80 34.63 5.04 -32.84
C HIS A 80 33.53 4.08 -32.38
N ALA A 81 32.29 4.52 -32.19
CA ALA A 81 31.24 3.69 -31.61
C ALA A 81 29.84 4.02 -32.13
N ASN A 82 28.93 3.06 -31.99
CA ASN A 82 27.49 3.25 -32.18
C ASN A 82 26.76 3.26 -30.83
N ILE A 83 25.52 3.79 -30.80
CA ILE A 83 24.63 3.65 -29.63
C ILE A 83 23.55 2.62 -29.90
N LEU A 84 23.34 1.74 -28.92
CA LEU A 84 22.18 0.85 -28.83
C LEU A 84 21.36 1.20 -27.59
N VAL A 85 20.12 1.67 -27.78
CA VAL A 85 19.18 1.94 -26.68
C VAL A 85 18.07 0.90 -26.66
N ILE A 86 18.05 0.08 -25.60
CA ILE A 86 16.93 -0.81 -25.29
C ILE A 86 16.03 -0.12 -24.26
N ALA A 87 14.94 0.49 -24.73
CA ALA A 87 14.02 1.30 -23.93
C ALA A 87 12.60 0.69 -23.86
N GLY A 88 12.47 -0.53 -23.34
CA GLY A 88 11.19 -1.23 -23.29
C GLY A 88 10.65 -1.66 -24.66
N ASN A 89 9.51 -2.37 -24.66
CA ASN A 89 8.84 -2.80 -25.89
C ASN A 89 7.71 -1.83 -26.25
N ARG A 90 7.57 -1.52 -27.55
CA ARG A 90 6.53 -0.61 -28.06
C ARG A 90 6.13 -0.96 -29.49
N ASP A 91 4.85 -0.83 -29.81
CA ASP A 91 4.34 -0.87 -31.18
C ASP A 91 4.17 0.55 -31.72
N ASP A 92 3.39 1.37 -31.01
CA ASP A 92 3.22 2.81 -31.19
C ASP A 92 3.73 3.57 -29.95
N ILE A 93 4.29 4.76 -30.14
CA ILE A 93 4.69 5.65 -29.04
C ILE A 93 3.45 6.25 -28.38
N ASP A 94 2.40 6.55 -29.15
CA ASP A 94 1.18 7.20 -28.66
C ASP A 94 0.37 6.32 -27.67
N ASP A 95 0.61 5.01 -27.68
CA ASP A 95 -0.02 4.05 -26.75
C ASP A 95 0.71 3.95 -25.39
N LEU A 96 1.90 4.57 -25.26
CA LEU A 96 2.69 4.52 -24.03
C LEU A 96 2.14 5.46 -22.96
N GLU A 97 2.52 5.24 -21.70
CA GLU A 97 2.26 6.22 -20.64
C GLU A 97 2.96 7.56 -20.94
N ARG A 98 2.34 8.69 -20.56
CA ARG A 98 2.84 10.05 -20.86
C ARG A 98 4.34 10.24 -20.58
N GLY A 99 4.83 9.73 -19.44
CA GLY A 99 6.25 9.85 -19.09
C GLY A 99 7.18 9.15 -20.08
N ALA A 100 6.77 7.98 -20.61
CA ALA A 100 7.52 7.25 -21.63
C ALA A 100 7.42 7.90 -23.00
N GLN A 101 6.26 8.45 -23.36
CA GLN A 101 6.07 9.25 -24.59
C GLN A 101 7.06 10.42 -24.63
N GLU A 102 7.15 11.19 -23.53
CA GLU A 102 8.05 12.33 -23.41
C GLU A 102 9.51 11.93 -23.61
N VAL A 103 9.95 10.82 -23.00
CA VAL A 103 11.32 10.30 -23.18
C VAL A 103 11.61 9.93 -24.63
N PHE A 104 10.68 9.24 -25.31
CA PHE A 104 10.87 8.90 -26.73
C PHE A 104 10.88 10.14 -27.62
N HIS A 105 10.01 11.12 -27.36
CA HIS A 105 10.01 12.39 -28.08
C HIS A 105 11.37 13.10 -27.92
N GLU A 106 11.88 13.22 -26.69
CA GLU A 106 13.18 13.82 -26.41
C GLU A 106 14.34 13.07 -27.08
N LEU A 107 14.34 11.74 -27.06
CA LEU A 107 15.34 10.92 -27.76
C LEU A 107 15.33 11.18 -29.28
N LEU A 108 14.15 11.17 -29.90
CA LEU A 108 14.02 11.39 -31.35
C LEU A 108 14.44 12.81 -31.75
N VAL A 109 14.07 13.82 -30.95
CA VAL A 109 14.51 15.21 -31.15
C VAL A 109 16.02 15.33 -31.03
N ALA A 110 16.66 14.66 -30.06
CA ALA A 110 18.11 14.69 -29.92
C ALA A 110 18.83 14.00 -31.09
N ILE A 111 18.32 12.85 -31.54
CA ILE A 111 18.86 12.14 -32.72
C ILE A 111 18.81 13.01 -33.97
N ASP A 112 17.67 13.66 -34.22
CA ASP A 112 17.48 14.57 -35.36
C ASP A 112 18.39 15.80 -35.25
N ARG A 113 18.43 16.44 -34.08
CA ARG A 113 19.25 17.65 -33.83
C ARG A 113 20.73 17.46 -34.15
N TYR A 114 21.29 16.30 -33.83
CA TYR A 114 22.71 15.99 -33.99
C TYR A 114 23.01 15.14 -35.24
N ASP A 115 22.01 14.89 -36.11
CA ASP A 115 22.12 14.06 -37.31
C ASP A 115 22.75 12.67 -37.04
N LEU A 116 22.16 11.94 -36.09
CA LEU A 116 22.69 10.66 -35.59
C LEU A 116 22.09 9.42 -36.27
N TYR A 117 21.40 9.60 -37.39
CA TYR A 117 20.92 8.49 -38.21
C TYR A 117 22.11 7.64 -38.70
N GLY A 118 21.95 6.32 -38.76
CA GLY A 118 23.04 5.40 -39.09
C GLY A 118 24.01 5.11 -37.93
N LYS A 119 23.94 5.85 -36.82
CA LYS A 119 24.84 5.72 -35.65
C LYS A 119 24.12 5.29 -34.36
N VAL A 120 22.83 5.60 -34.25
CA VAL A 120 21.98 5.25 -33.10
C VAL A 120 20.89 4.29 -33.52
N THR A 121 20.68 3.23 -32.75
CA THR A 121 19.56 2.29 -32.95
C THR A 121 18.73 2.13 -31.67
N ILE A 122 17.41 2.15 -31.84
CA ILE A 122 16.43 1.99 -30.75
C ILE A 122 15.42 0.90 -31.14
N PRO A 123 15.76 -0.40 -30.98
CA PRO A 123 14.87 -1.50 -31.32
C PRO A 123 13.49 -1.37 -30.66
N LYS A 124 12.44 -1.77 -31.39
CA LYS A 124 11.05 -1.74 -30.87
C LYS A 124 10.74 -2.88 -29.90
N HIS A 125 11.35 -4.05 -30.12
CA HIS A 125 11.06 -5.26 -29.35
C HIS A 125 12.31 -6.06 -29.01
N HIS A 126 12.30 -6.64 -27.83
CA HIS A 126 13.20 -7.70 -27.38
C HIS A 126 12.44 -8.67 -26.46
N ARG A 127 12.94 -9.90 -26.36
CA ARG A 127 12.49 -10.92 -25.41
C ARG A 127 13.39 -10.92 -24.19
N ARG A 128 12.88 -11.33 -23.04
CA ARG A 128 13.65 -11.33 -21.78
C ARG A 128 14.87 -12.26 -21.84
N ASP A 129 14.77 -13.39 -22.52
CA ASP A 129 15.87 -14.34 -22.72
C ASP A 129 16.92 -13.87 -23.72
N GLU A 130 16.62 -12.82 -24.50
CA GLU A 130 17.61 -12.19 -25.40
C GLU A 130 18.51 -11.20 -24.66
N VAL A 131 18.10 -10.66 -23.51
CA VAL A 131 18.86 -9.64 -22.75
C VAL A 131 20.32 -10.04 -22.46
N PRO A 132 20.63 -11.28 -22.00
CA PRO A 132 22.02 -11.69 -21.82
C PRO A 132 22.83 -11.68 -23.11
N LEU A 133 22.21 -12.02 -24.25
CA LEU A 133 22.87 -11.94 -25.55
C LEU A 133 23.08 -10.49 -26.00
N ILE A 134 22.18 -9.55 -25.66
CA ILE A 134 22.39 -8.12 -25.92
C ILE A 134 23.64 -7.62 -25.20
N TYR A 135 23.80 -7.96 -23.91
CA TYR A 135 25.03 -7.60 -23.18
C TYR A 135 26.28 -8.22 -23.79
N ARG A 136 26.22 -9.50 -24.18
CA ARG A 136 27.34 -10.18 -24.86
C ARG A 136 27.67 -9.56 -26.21
N ILE A 137 26.69 -9.15 -27.00
CA ILE A 137 26.91 -8.44 -28.27
C ILE A 137 27.69 -7.14 -28.01
N ALA A 138 27.25 -6.33 -27.04
CA ALA A 138 27.95 -5.10 -26.70
C ALA A 138 29.39 -5.38 -26.25
N ALA A 139 29.61 -6.39 -25.40
CA ALA A 139 30.95 -6.80 -24.98
C ALA A 139 31.80 -7.36 -26.14
N ALA A 140 31.21 -8.12 -27.06
CA ALA A 140 31.89 -8.70 -28.22
C ALA A 140 32.40 -7.61 -29.20
N THR A 141 31.68 -6.49 -29.29
CA THR A 141 32.14 -5.31 -30.06
C THR A 141 33.19 -4.46 -29.32
N LYS A 142 33.65 -4.86 -28.13
CA LYS A 142 34.44 -4.02 -27.21
C LYS A 142 33.73 -2.72 -26.80
N GLY A 143 32.42 -2.80 -26.64
CA GLY A 143 31.57 -1.68 -26.23
C GLY A 143 31.62 -1.38 -24.73
N VAL A 144 30.68 -0.55 -24.26
CA VAL A 144 30.48 -0.22 -22.83
C VAL A 144 29.00 -0.20 -22.48
N PHE A 145 28.66 -0.43 -21.22
CA PHE A 145 27.30 -0.24 -20.70
C PHE A 145 27.19 1.12 -20.01
N VAL A 146 26.16 1.90 -20.34
CA VAL A 146 25.96 3.22 -19.74
C VAL A 146 24.63 3.30 -19.01
N ASN A 147 24.69 3.70 -17.74
CA ASN A 147 23.54 4.04 -16.91
C ASN A 147 23.66 5.50 -16.42
N PRO A 148 23.14 6.47 -17.19
CA PRO A 148 23.27 7.90 -16.88
C PRO A 148 22.18 8.41 -15.92
N ALA A 149 21.48 7.52 -15.20
CA ALA A 149 20.33 7.88 -14.38
C ALA A 149 20.63 9.01 -13.37
N LEU A 150 19.66 9.88 -13.11
CA LEU A 150 19.80 10.94 -12.10
C LEU A 150 20.04 10.38 -10.70
N THR A 151 19.48 9.21 -10.43
CA THR A 151 19.71 8.41 -9.23
C THR A 151 19.50 6.94 -9.56
N GLU A 152 20.38 6.07 -9.09
CA GLU A 152 20.25 4.63 -9.24
C GLU A 152 20.31 3.96 -7.86
N PRO A 153 19.17 3.54 -7.27
CA PRO A 153 19.15 2.99 -5.92
C PRO A 153 20.06 1.77 -5.72
N PHE A 154 20.23 0.96 -6.77
CA PHE A 154 21.17 -0.17 -6.75
C PHE A 154 21.85 -0.39 -8.11
N GLY A 155 21.07 -0.73 -9.14
CA GLY A 155 21.58 -1.02 -10.49
C GLY A 155 21.84 -2.50 -10.78
N LEU A 156 20.79 -3.33 -10.78
CA LEU A 156 20.90 -4.74 -11.22
C LEU A 156 21.48 -4.86 -12.64
N THR A 157 21.11 -3.94 -13.53
CA THR A 157 21.62 -3.91 -14.91
C THR A 157 23.14 -3.69 -14.98
N LEU A 158 23.74 -3.03 -13.97
CA LEU A 158 25.19 -2.82 -13.89
C LEU A 158 25.91 -4.13 -13.57
N ILE A 159 25.41 -4.90 -12.59
CA ILE A 159 26.02 -6.20 -12.25
C ILE A 159 25.73 -7.26 -13.34
N GLU A 160 24.62 -7.16 -14.07
CA GLU A 160 24.33 -7.99 -15.25
C GLU A 160 25.28 -7.69 -16.42
N ALA A 161 25.53 -6.40 -16.70
CA ALA A 161 26.49 -5.96 -17.71
C ALA A 161 27.91 -6.42 -17.35
N ALA A 162 28.33 -6.19 -16.10
CA ALA A 162 29.63 -6.60 -15.60
C ALA A 162 29.82 -8.14 -15.61
N ALA A 163 28.79 -8.92 -15.23
CA ALA A 163 28.80 -10.39 -15.36
C ALA A 163 28.94 -10.86 -16.82
N SER A 164 28.46 -10.05 -17.77
CA SER A 164 28.59 -10.31 -19.21
C SER A 164 29.91 -9.82 -19.79
N GLY A 165 30.82 -9.31 -18.95
CA GLY A 165 32.15 -8.84 -19.36
C GLY A 165 32.15 -7.44 -19.97
N LEU A 166 31.18 -6.60 -19.65
CA LEU A 166 31.07 -5.25 -20.19
C LEU A 166 31.53 -4.22 -19.14
N PRO A 167 32.52 -3.36 -19.45
CA PRO A 167 32.83 -2.20 -18.60
C PRO A 167 31.62 -1.27 -18.47
N ILE A 168 31.48 -0.63 -17.31
CA ILE A 168 30.30 0.17 -16.98
C ILE A 168 30.66 1.65 -16.82
N VAL A 169 29.80 2.53 -17.34
CA VAL A 169 29.77 3.96 -17.04
C VAL A 169 28.46 4.22 -16.32
N ALA A 170 28.51 4.68 -15.08
CA ALA A 170 27.30 4.80 -14.25
C ALA A 170 27.27 6.10 -13.46
N THR A 171 26.06 6.59 -13.16
CA THR A 171 25.87 7.73 -12.27
C THR A 171 26.61 7.56 -10.94
N GLU A 172 27.19 8.64 -10.43
CA GLU A 172 27.74 8.65 -9.09
C GLU A 172 26.66 8.71 -7.99
N ASP A 173 25.36 8.80 -8.30
CA ASP A 173 24.31 8.84 -7.28
C ASP A 173 23.67 7.46 -7.02
N GLY A 174 23.83 6.96 -5.80
CA GLY A 174 23.21 5.73 -5.30
C GLY A 174 24.12 4.49 -5.31
N GLY A 175 23.53 3.32 -5.56
CA GLY A 175 24.21 2.03 -5.52
C GLY A 175 25.36 1.80 -6.51
N PRO A 176 25.47 2.51 -7.66
CA PRO A 176 26.64 2.36 -8.52
C PRO A 176 27.97 2.69 -7.83
N ARG A 177 27.99 3.57 -6.81
CA ARG A 177 29.20 3.82 -6.00
C ARG A 177 29.73 2.57 -5.33
N ASP A 178 28.83 1.79 -4.72
CA ASP A 178 29.20 0.54 -4.05
C ASP A 178 29.63 -0.53 -5.06
N ILE A 179 28.93 -0.62 -6.20
CA ILE A 179 29.28 -1.56 -7.28
C ILE A 179 30.67 -1.22 -7.83
N MET A 180 30.94 0.06 -8.12
CA MET A 180 32.22 0.50 -8.64
C MET A 180 33.35 0.26 -7.63
N ALA A 181 33.13 0.53 -6.34
CA ALA A 181 34.13 0.29 -5.31
C ALA A 181 34.48 -1.20 -5.15
N ASN A 182 33.51 -2.10 -5.32
CA ASN A 182 33.71 -3.54 -5.20
C ASN A 182 34.24 -4.19 -6.49
N CYS A 183 33.82 -3.70 -7.66
CA CYS A 183 34.12 -4.34 -8.93
C CYS A 183 35.22 -3.65 -9.74
N LEU A 184 35.53 -2.38 -9.51
CA LEU A 184 36.57 -1.61 -10.22
C LEU A 184 36.52 -1.79 -11.75
N ASN A 185 35.31 -1.76 -12.31
CA ASN A 185 35.03 -2.20 -13.68
C ASN A 185 34.51 -1.08 -14.60
N GLY A 186 34.88 0.17 -14.33
CA GLY A 186 34.64 1.29 -15.23
C GLY A 186 34.68 2.64 -14.51
N GLU A 187 33.76 3.54 -14.87
CA GLU A 187 33.79 4.96 -14.47
C GLU A 187 32.48 5.43 -13.86
N LEU A 188 32.58 6.35 -12.89
CA LEU A 188 31.43 7.09 -12.35
C LEU A 188 31.33 8.45 -13.04
N ILE A 189 30.10 8.90 -13.31
CA ILE A 189 29.82 10.18 -13.96
C ILE A 189 28.85 11.02 -13.13
N ASP A 190 28.96 12.35 -13.27
CA ASP A 190 27.90 13.26 -12.86
C ASP A 190 26.83 13.27 -13.97
N PRO A 191 25.61 12.77 -13.71
CA PRO A 191 24.56 12.68 -14.74
C PRO A 191 24.01 14.04 -15.18
N LEU A 192 24.34 15.13 -14.46
CA LEU A 192 23.95 16.49 -14.81
C LEU A 192 24.96 17.18 -15.75
N GLU A 193 26.17 16.64 -15.87
CA GLU A 193 27.25 17.19 -16.69
C GLU A 193 27.50 16.31 -17.93
N ILE A 194 27.00 16.77 -19.08
CA ILE A 194 27.08 16.03 -20.36
C ILE A 194 28.52 15.63 -20.72
N SER A 195 29.49 16.50 -20.44
CA SER A 195 30.92 16.25 -20.71
C SER A 195 31.49 15.11 -19.86
N SER A 196 30.97 14.90 -18.65
CA SER A 196 31.36 13.79 -17.78
C SER A 196 31.02 12.44 -18.43
N ILE A 197 29.83 12.35 -19.05
CA ILE A 197 29.37 11.15 -19.76
C ILE A 197 30.29 10.86 -20.96
N SER A 198 30.56 11.85 -21.82
CA SER A 198 31.38 11.63 -23.02
C SER A 198 32.81 11.24 -22.67
N SER A 199 33.45 11.96 -21.73
CA SER A 199 34.85 11.69 -21.35
C SER A 199 35.04 10.31 -20.71
N ALA A 200 34.08 9.85 -19.90
CA ALA A 200 34.13 8.51 -19.30
C ALA A 200 34.02 7.39 -20.36
N ILE A 201 33.12 7.57 -21.33
CA ILE A 201 32.96 6.63 -22.45
C ILE A 201 34.22 6.61 -23.33
N GLU A 202 34.75 7.79 -23.69
CA GLU A 202 35.98 7.92 -24.48
C GLU A 202 37.16 7.23 -23.81
N LYS A 203 37.34 7.43 -22.49
CA LYS A 203 38.41 6.79 -21.73
C LYS A 203 38.37 5.26 -21.83
N LEU A 204 37.18 4.66 -21.75
CA LEU A 204 37.02 3.21 -21.85
C LEU A 204 37.15 2.68 -23.29
N LEU A 205 36.69 3.44 -24.29
CA LEU A 205 36.71 2.97 -25.68
C LEU A 205 38.05 3.19 -26.40
N LEU A 206 38.84 4.17 -25.96
CA LEU A 206 40.10 4.55 -26.61
C LEU A 206 41.33 3.91 -25.96
N ASP A 207 41.19 3.36 -24.76
CA ASP A 207 42.26 2.64 -24.04
C ASP A 207 41.90 1.15 -23.92
N ASP A 208 42.41 0.36 -24.86
CA ASP A 208 42.18 -1.09 -24.96
C ASP A 208 42.67 -1.86 -23.71
N ASP A 209 43.78 -1.43 -23.10
CA ASP A 209 44.33 -2.07 -21.90
C ASP A 209 43.44 -1.79 -20.69
N TYR A 210 42.98 -0.55 -20.55
CA TYR A 210 42.04 -0.17 -19.50
C TYR A 210 40.70 -0.88 -19.66
N TRP A 211 40.19 -1.00 -20.89
CA TRP A 211 38.96 -1.75 -21.17
C TRP A 211 39.06 -3.21 -20.72
N GLN A 212 40.16 -3.89 -21.07
CA GLN A 212 40.40 -5.29 -20.67
C GLN A 212 40.55 -5.44 -19.16
N GLN A 213 41.21 -4.49 -18.50
CA GLN A 213 41.33 -4.47 -17.06
C GLN A 213 39.95 -4.36 -16.39
N CYS A 214 39.12 -3.42 -16.84
CA CYS A 214 37.75 -3.26 -16.34
C CYS A 214 36.90 -4.51 -16.58
N GLN A 215 37.03 -5.14 -17.75
CA GLN A 215 36.32 -6.37 -18.08
C GLN A 215 36.67 -7.52 -17.13
N GLN A 216 37.96 -7.75 -16.87
CA GLN A 216 38.42 -8.79 -15.93
C GLN A 216 37.99 -8.50 -14.49
N ASN A 217 38.12 -7.24 -14.05
CA ASN A 217 37.73 -6.80 -12.73
C ASN A 217 36.21 -6.98 -12.51
N GLY A 218 35.39 -6.64 -13.51
CA GLY A 218 33.93 -6.80 -13.45
C GLY A 218 33.48 -8.26 -13.31
N LEU A 219 34.05 -9.15 -14.13
CA LEU A 219 33.75 -10.59 -14.06
C LEU A 219 34.09 -11.17 -12.69
N LYS A 220 35.25 -10.80 -12.14
CA LYS A 220 35.70 -11.23 -10.81
C LYS A 220 34.83 -10.63 -9.71
N GLY A 221 34.66 -9.31 -9.70
CA GLY A 221 33.96 -8.57 -8.66
C GLY A 221 32.49 -8.96 -8.54
N VAL A 222 31.80 -9.18 -9.66
CA VAL A 222 30.41 -9.65 -9.62
C VAL A 222 30.31 -11.06 -9.06
N THR A 223 31.22 -11.96 -9.43
CA THR A 223 31.22 -13.33 -8.88
C THR A 223 31.44 -13.32 -7.37
N GLU A 224 32.38 -12.49 -6.89
CA GLU A 224 32.77 -12.39 -5.49
C GLU A 224 31.74 -11.67 -4.60
N HIS A 225 31.07 -10.63 -5.12
CA HIS A 225 30.24 -9.73 -4.31
C HIS A 225 28.75 -9.74 -4.66
N TYR A 226 28.40 -10.07 -5.91
CA TYR A 226 27.06 -9.87 -6.46
C TYR A 226 26.50 -11.10 -7.19
N SER A 227 26.96 -12.30 -6.83
CA SER A 227 26.30 -13.56 -7.22
C SER A 227 25.28 -13.97 -6.16
N TRP A 228 24.25 -14.75 -6.54
CA TRP A 228 23.30 -15.29 -5.55
C TRP A 228 23.98 -16.19 -4.51
N GLU A 229 25.07 -16.85 -4.88
CA GLU A 229 25.90 -17.64 -3.97
C GLU A 229 26.63 -16.74 -2.97
N ALA A 230 27.28 -15.66 -3.43
CA ALA A 230 27.91 -14.67 -2.56
C ALA A 230 26.90 -14.00 -1.62
N HIS A 231 25.70 -13.67 -2.12
CA HIS A 231 24.59 -13.17 -1.33
C HIS A 231 24.23 -14.14 -0.20
N ALA A 232 23.94 -15.40 -0.52
CA ALA A 232 23.54 -16.41 0.45
C ALA A 232 24.63 -16.65 1.50
N LYS A 233 25.89 -16.74 1.06
CA LYS A 233 27.05 -16.90 1.96
C LYS A 233 27.14 -15.75 2.95
N ARG A 234 27.09 -14.49 2.47
CA ARG A 234 27.16 -13.30 3.34
C ARG A 234 25.95 -13.19 4.27
N TYR A 235 24.77 -13.56 3.79
CA TYR A 235 23.55 -13.60 4.60
C TYR A 235 23.69 -14.59 5.77
N LEU A 236 24.21 -15.79 5.51
CA LEU A 236 24.49 -16.79 6.54
C LEU A 236 25.56 -16.33 7.54
N GLU A 237 26.67 -15.76 7.05
CA GLU A 237 27.73 -15.19 7.89
C GLU A 237 27.20 -14.13 8.88
N ILE A 238 26.17 -13.37 8.49
CA ILE A 238 25.54 -12.36 9.34
C ILE A 238 24.52 -12.98 10.30
N ILE A 239 23.69 -13.93 9.85
CA ILE A 239 22.60 -14.48 10.65
C ILE A 239 23.07 -15.52 11.66
N GLU A 240 24.02 -16.39 11.31
CA GLU A 240 24.45 -17.48 12.20
C GLU A 240 24.85 -17.00 13.61
N PRO A 241 25.66 -15.93 13.78
CA PRO A 241 25.98 -15.40 15.11
C PRO A 241 24.77 -14.80 15.84
N ILE A 242 23.79 -14.26 15.11
CA ILE A 242 22.57 -13.67 15.67
C ILE A 242 21.64 -14.78 16.15
N ALA A 243 21.46 -15.82 15.34
CA ALA A 243 20.66 -17.00 15.66
C ALA A 243 21.23 -17.76 16.88
N ALA A 244 22.56 -17.84 16.99
CA ALA A 244 23.22 -18.48 18.13
C ALA A 244 23.05 -17.71 19.47
N ARG A 245 22.75 -16.41 19.41
CA ARG A 245 22.64 -15.51 20.58
C ARG A 245 21.22 -15.09 20.90
N THR A 246 20.23 -15.54 20.14
CA THR A 246 18.85 -15.11 20.33
C THR A 246 18.14 -16.00 21.36
N GLU A 247 17.70 -15.38 22.45
CA GLU A 247 16.71 -16.00 23.32
C GLU A 247 15.39 -16.15 22.55
N LYS A 248 14.76 -17.31 22.69
CA LYS A 248 13.44 -17.56 22.12
C LYS A 248 12.47 -16.58 22.80
N LEU A 249 11.95 -15.62 22.04
CA LEU A 249 10.85 -14.76 22.52
C LEU A 249 9.67 -15.66 22.89
N LEU A 250 9.51 -15.93 24.18
CA LEU A 250 8.29 -16.51 24.71
C LEU A 250 7.21 -15.47 24.44
N ARG A 251 6.31 -15.77 23.50
CA ARG A 251 5.04 -15.04 23.41
C ARG A 251 4.31 -15.34 24.71
N LEU A 252 4.48 -14.45 25.69
CA LEU A 252 3.64 -14.44 26.86
C LEU A 252 2.20 -14.33 26.33
N PRO A 253 1.29 -15.25 26.70
CA PRO A 253 -0.11 -15.05 26.39
C PRO A 253 -0.49 -13.67 26.91
N VAL A 254 -1.15 -12.87 26.06
CA VAL A 254 -1.67 -11.57 26.47
C VAL A 254 -2.47 -11.82 27.75
N GLU A 255 -2.11 -11.15 28.85
CA GLU A 255 -2.92 -11.17 30.07
C GLU A 255 -4.28 -10.60 29.70
N ARG A 256 -5.23 -11.49 29.44
CA ARG A 256 -6.62 -11.12 29.18
C ARG A 256 -7.19 -10.76 30.55
N ARG A 257 -7.62 -9.52 30.71
CA ARG A 257 -8.30 -9.10 31.93
C ARG A 257 -9.57 -9.93 32.07
N GLU A 258 -9.67 -10.73 33.13
CA GLU A 258 -10.95 -11.29 33.57
C GLU A 258 -11.80 -10.12 34.07
N MET A 259 -12.95 -9.88 33.44
CA MET A 259 -13.90 -8.90 33.97
C MET A 259 -14.47 -9.38 35.30
N GLY A 260 -14.86 -8.41 36.15
CA GLY A 260 -15.70 -8.69 37.30
C GLY A 260 -17.03 -9.32 36.87
N ARG A 261 -17.55 -10.24 37.69
CA ARG A 261 -18.78 -11.02 37.43
C ARG A 261 -20.03 -10.18 37.14
N ASP A 262 -20.00 -8.88 37.38
CA ASP A 262 -21.14 -7.95 37.27
C ASP A 262 -20.92 -6.81 36.26
N GLU A 263 -19.82 -6.79 35.50
CA GLU A 263 -19.58 -5.75 34.50
C GLU A 263 -20.54 -5.89 33.30
N ARG A 264 -21.18 -4.78 32.90
CA ARG A 264 -22.10 -4.64 31.74
C ARG A 264 -21.64 -3.51 30.83
N ALA A 265 -22.15 -3.44 29.60
CA ALA A 265 -21.86 -2.33 28.68
C ALA A 265 -23.14 -1.72 28.09
N LEU A 266 -23.20 -0.39 28.05
CA LEU A 266 -24.18 0.36 27.25
C LEU A 266 -23.47 0.88 25.99
N VAL A 267 -23.98 0.48 24.83
CA VAL A 267 -23.51 0.88 23.51
C VAL A 267 -24.58 1.75 22.88
N THR A 268 -24.22 2.90 22.32
CA THR A 268 -25.19 3.79 21.68
C THR A 268 -24.56 4.55 20.51
N ASP A 269 -25.35 4.85 19.48
CA ASP A 269 -24.94 5.84 18.49
C ASP A 269 -25.09 7.27 19.07
N LEU A 270 -24.31 8.21 18.54
CA LEU A 270 -24.50 9.62 18.77
C LEU A 270 -25.78 10.12 18.13
N ASP A 271 -25.98 9.82 16.84
CA ASP A 271 -27.06 10.37 16.03
C ASP A 271 -28.38 9.64 16.28
N LEU A 272 -29.46 10.40 16.44
CA LEU A 272 -30.83 9.94 16.75
C LEU A 272 -31.00 9.08 18.00
N ASN A 273 -29.93 8.70 18.70
CA ASN A 273 -29.97 7.92 19.93
C ASN A 273 -29.55 8.78 21.11
N LEU A 274 -28.26 9.11 21.23
CA LEU A 274 -27.78 9.87 22.38
C LEU A 274 -28.14 11.37 22.30
N ILE A 275 -28.14 11.96 21.10
CA ILE A 275 -28.30 13.40 20.89
C ILE A 275 -29.65 13.72 20.24
N GLY A 276 -30.34 14.73 20.77
CA GLY A 276 -31.60 15.26 20.24
C GLY A 276 -32.41 16.01 21.30
N ASP A 277 -32.28 15.59 22.56
CA ASP A 277 -32.85 16.24 23.73
C ASP A 277 -31.79 16.36 24.84
N ASP A 278 -31.42 17.60 25.17
CA ASP A 278 -30.32 17.86 26.11
C ASP A 278 -30.68 17.45 27.55
N GLU A 279 -31.97 17.53 27.94
CA GLU A 279 -32.41 17.16 29.29
C GLU A 279 -32.25 15.66 29.54
N SER A 280 -32.81 14.82 28.67
CA SER A 280 -32.67 13.36 28.77
C SER A 280 -31.24 12.88 28.58
N LEU A 281 -30.44 13.55 27.74
CA LEU A 281 -29.02 13.27 27.59
C LEU A 281 -28.28 13.48 28.92
N GLN A 282 -28.46 14.63 29.58
CA GLN A 282 -27.78 14.87 30.85
C GLN A 282 -28.26 13.92 31.96
N ALA A 283 -29.54 13.54 31.96
CA ALA A 283 -30.08 12.54 32.88
C ALA A 283 -29.40 11.16 32.68
N LEU A 284 -29.33 10.66 31.44
CA LEU A 284 -28.66 9.40 31.11
C LEU A 284 -27.17 9.44 31.47
N LEU A 285 -26.47 10.54 31.19
CA LEU A 285 -25.06 10.71 31.57
C LEU A 285 -24.86 10.76 33.09
N GLY A 286 -25.85 11.25 33.84
CA GLY A 286 -25.91 11.16 35.30
C GLY A 286 -26.00 9.70 35.76
N LEU A 287 -26.96 8.93 35.24
CA LEU A 287 -27.12 7.51 35.55
C LEU A 287 -25.87 6.69 35.24
N LEU A 288 -25.25 6.92 34.08
CA LEU A 288 -24.01 6.25 33.71
C LEU A 288 -22.86 6.61 34.64
N ARG A 289 -22.78 7.87 35.08
CA ARG A 289 -21.77 8.33 36.03
C ARG A 289 -21.91 7.65 37.38
N ASP A 290 -23.14 7.49 37.87
CA ASP A 290 -23.42 6.84 39.15
C ASP A 290 -23.10 5.33 39.10
N ASN A 291 -23.20 4.71 37.92
CA ASN A 291 -22.94 3.29 37.68
C ASN A 291 -21.59 2.98 36.99
N ARG A 292 -20.65 3.95 36.93
CA ARG A 292 -19.36 3.82 36.22
C ARG A 292 -18.47 2.66 36.64
N LYS A 293 -18.67 2.10 37.84
CA LYS A 293 -17.89 0.97 38.36
C LYS A 293 -18.33 -0.37 37.78
N SER A 294 -19.61 -0.52 37.45
CA SER A 294 -20.22 -1.74 36.93
C SER A 294 -20.61 -1.64 35.46
N THR A 295 -20.65 -0.42 34.90
CA THR A 295 -21.10 -0.19 33.52
C THR A 295 -20.02 0.49 32.68
N LYS A 296 -19.78 -0.09 31.51
CA LYS A 296 -18.96 0.46 30.45
C LYS A 296 -19.81 1.28 29.50
N PHE A 297 -19.32 2.46 29.15
CA PHE A 297 -19.97 3.33 28.19
C PHE A 297 -19.24 3.26 26.85
N VAL A 298 -19.94 2.83 25.81
CA VAL A 298 -19.40 2.66 24.46
C VAL A 298 -20.23 3.49 23.49
N ILE A 299 -19.55 4.21 22.61
CA ILE A 299 -20.22 4.96 21.54
C ILE A 299 -19.86 4.29 20.21
N ALA A 300 -20.88 3.99 19.38
CA ALA A 300 -20.70 3.41 18.06
C ALA A 300 -21.41 4.26 17.01
N THR A 301 -20.64 5.03 16.22
CA THR A 301 -21.19 6.05 15.33
C THR A 301 -20.72 5.90 13.89
N GLY A 302 -21.58 6.31 12.95
CA GLY A 302 -21.23 6.43 11.53
C GLY A 302 -20.24 7.56 11.23
N ARG A 303 -20.13 8.54 12.14
CA ARG A 303 -19.25 9.70 12.01
C ARG A 303 -17.78 9.31 12.12
N ARG A 304 -16.91 10.07 11.47
CA ARG A 304 -15.46 10.00 11.68
C ARG A 304 -15.06 10.50 13.06
N LEU A 305 -13.91 10.04 13.54
CA LEU A 305 -13.36 10.40 14.86
C LEU A 305 -13.38 11.91 15.13
N ASP A 306 -12.89 12.75 14.20
CA ASP A 306 -12.79 14.19 14.43
C ASP A 306 -14.17 14.86 14.55
N GLN A 307 -15.16 14.41 13.80
CA GLN A 307 -16.54 14.88 13.88
C GLN A 307 -17.22 14.40 15.17
N ALA A 308 -17.07 13.12 15.50
CA ALA A 308 -17.61 12.54 16.73
C ALA A 308 -17.08 13.31 17.96
N LEU A 309 -15.78 13.58 18.02
CA LEU A 309 -15.15 14.34 19.10
C LEU A 309 -15.69 15.78 19.21
N LYS A 310 -15.86 16.48 18.07
CA LYS A 310 -16.45 17.83 18.05
C LYS A 310 -17.87 17.83 18.61
N LEU A 311 -18.66 16.84 18.22
CA LEU A 311 -20.06 16.72 18.63
C LEU A 311 -20.17 16.37 20.12
N MET A 312 -19.37 15.41 20.60
CA MET A 312 -19.28 15.07 22.02
C MET A 312 -18.89 16.29 22.86
N LYS A 313 -17.89 17.06 22.41
CA LYS A 313 -17.47 18.29 23.09
C LYS A 313 -18.59 19.32 23.13
N LYS A 314 -19.34 19.49 22.04
CA LYS A 314 -20.48 20.43 21.94
C LYS A 314 -21.58 20.09 22.96
N HIS A 315 -21.94 18.81 23.07
CA HIS A 315 -23.01 18.34 23.98
C HIS A 315 -22.49 17.92 25.38
N ARG A 316 -21.22 18.17 25.68
CA ARG A 316 -20.56 17.84 26.96
C ARG A 316 -20.66 16.34 27.32
N ILE A 317 -20.62 15.47 26.31
CA ILE A 317 -20.59 14.03 26.46
C ILE A 317 -19.18 13.63 26.95
N PRO A 318 -19.05 12.86 28.05
CA PRO A 318 -17.76 12.41 28.55
C PRO A 318 -17.07 11.46 27.56
N GLU A 319 -15.75 11.31 27.67
CA GLU A 319 -15.02 10.28 26.93
C GLU A 319 -15.58 8.89 27.29
N PRO A 320 -16.03 8.09 26.29
CA PRO A 320 -16.48 6.72 26.52
C PRO A 320 -15.29 5.81 26.79
N ASP A 321 -15.52 4.64 27.39
CA ASP A 321 -14.48 3.62 27.54
C ASP A 321 -13.99 3.13 26.16
N ILE A 322 -14.91 3.08 25.19
CA ILE A 322 -14.63 2.73 23.79
C ILE A 322 -15.41 3.65 22.85
N LEU A 323 -14.72 4.11 21.80
CA LEU A 323 -15.32 4.83 20.70
C LEU A 323 -15.11 4.04 19.40
N ILE A 324 -16.20 3.57 18.82
CA ILE A 324 -16.27 2.95 17.50
C ILE A 324 -16.76 4.02 16.52
N THR A 325 -16.00 4.29 15.46
CA THR A 325 -16.29 5.36 14.50
C THR A 325 -16.26 4.85 13.07
N SER A 326 -16.61 5.73 12.12
CA SER A 326 -16.62 5.42 10.68
C SER A 326 -17.43 4.15 10.40
N SER A 327 -18.63 4.05 11.00
CA SER A 327 -19.57 2.94 10.81
C SER A 327 -19.00 1.57 11.22
N GLY A 328 -18.03 1.55 12.15
CA GLY A 328 -17.42 0.32 12.66
C GLY A 328 -16.03 0.02 12.10
N SER A 329 -15.51 0.82 11.17
CA SER A 329 -14.19 0.56 10.59
C SER A 329 -13.02 0.96 11.50
N GLU A 330 -13.27 1.72 12.56
CA GLU A 330 -12.24 2.26 13.46
C GLU A 330 -12.68 2.08 14.92
N ILE A 331 -11.78 1.59 15.78
CA ILE A 331 -12.02 1.36 17.22
C ILE A 331 -10.93 2.08 18.02
N TYR A 332 -11.35 2.80 19.06
CA TYR A 332 -10.48 3.55 19.95
C TYR A 332 -10.79 3.24 21.42
N TYR A 333 -9.76 3.06 22.24
CA TYR A 333 -9.91 2.79 23.68
C TYR A 333 -9.46 3.97 24.53
N ALA A 334 -10.21 4.22 25.61
CA ALA A 334 -9.75 5.09 26.68
C ALA A 334 -8.63 4.43 27.52
N PRO A 335 -7.76 5.21 28.18
CA PRO A 335 -7.64 6.67 28.06
C PRO A 335 -6.91 7.07 26.76
N LYS A 336 -7.14 8.30 26.30
CA LYS A 336 -6.46 8.93 25.14
C LYS A 336 -6.92 8.48 23.75
N LEU A 337 -8.00 7.69 23.64
CA LEU A 337 -8.54 7.21 22.38
C LEU A 337 -7.46 6.54 21.52
N THR A 338 -6.77 5.54 22.11
CA THR A 338 -5.72 4.81 21.41
C THR A 338 -6.34 3.89 20.34
N PRO A 339 -5.91 3.97 19.06
CA PRO A 339 -6.48 3.16 17.98
C PRO A 339 -6.17 1.66 18.13
N ASP A 340 -7.13 0.82 17.78
CA ASP A 340 -6.97 -0.64 17.75
C ASP A 340 -6.33 -1.12 16.44
N THR A 341 -5.01 -1.25 16.46
CA THR A 341 -4.26 -1.74 15.28
C THR A 341 -4.57 -3.21 14.92
N ALA A 342 -5.06 -4.02 15.86
CA ALA A 342 -5.44 -5.40 15.58
C ALA A 342 -6.73 -5.46 14.78
N TRP A 343 -7.71 -4.61 15.12
CA TRP A 343 -8.93 -4.43 14.34
C TRP A 343 -8.63 -3.94 12.93
N THR A 344 -7.78 -2.91 12.77
CA THR A 344 -7.38 -2.39 11.46
C THR A 344 -6.84 -3.49 10.54
N LYS A 345 -5.94 -4.34 11.05
CA LYS A 345 -5.40 -5.48 10.29
C LYS A 345 -6.44 -6.56 9.99
N HIS A 346 -7.40 -6.76 10.90
CA HIS A 346 -8.46 -7.75 10.73
C HIS A 346 -9.40 -7.40 9.57
N ILE A 347 -9.76 -6.12 9.45
CA ILE A 347 -10.72 -5.63 8.45
C ILE A 347 -10.10 -5.34 7.08
N ASP A 348 -8.78 -5.11 6.99
CA ASP A 348 -8.05 -4.85 5.73
C ASP A 348 -7.93 -6.09 4.81
N HIS A 349 -8.73 -7.12 5.07
CA HIS A 349 -8.74 -8.33 4.27
C HIS A 349 -9.59 -8.14 3.00
N LEU A 350 -8.95 -8.24 1.83
CA LEU A 350 -9.59 -8.12 0.50
C LEU A 350 -10.25 -6.75 0.25
N TRP A 351 -9.88 -5.74 1.01
CA TRP A 351 -10.41 -4.39 0.84
C TRP A 351 -9.74 -3.68 -0.35
N LEU A 352 -10.49 -3.42 -1.41
CA LEU A 352 -10.01 -2.81 -2.66
C LEU A 352 -10.80 -1.53 -3.00
N PRO A 353 -10.63 -0.44 -2.23
CA PRO A 353 -11.49 0.75 -2.31
C PRO A 353 -11.46 1.41 -3.71
N HIS A 354 -10.32 1.39 -4.39
CA HIS A 354 -10.19 1.98 -5.73
C HIS A 354 -11.03 1.27 -6.80
N ARG A 355 -11.24 -0.05 -6.68
CA ARG A 355 -12.13 -0.80 -7.58
C ARG A 355 -13.59 -0.48 -7.29
N VAL A 356 -13.94 -0.36 -6.01
CA VAL A 356 -15.30 0.03 -5.58
C VAL A 356 -15.63 1.42 -6.12
N THR A 357 -14.75 2.42 -5.94
CA THR A 357 -15.02 3.79 -6.42
C THR A 357 -15.14 3.82 -7.94
N LYS A 358 -14.27 3.13 -8.68
CA LYS A 358 -14.33 3.08 -10.15
C LYS A 358 -15.66 2.48 -10.65
N LEU A 359 -16.22 1.54 -9.90
CA LEU A 359 -17.48 0.88 -10.26
C LEU A 359 -18.70 1.73 -9.92
N LEU A 360 -18.70 2.37 -8.74
CA LEU A 360 -19.88 3.06 -8.21
C LEU A 360 -19.99 4.52 -8.67
N ASP A 361 -18.87 5.21 -8.97
CA ASP A 361 -18.86 6.65 -9.30
C ASP A 361 -19.63 6.97 -10.61
N ASP A 362 -19.81 5.99 -11.50
CA ASP A 362 -20.50 6.15 -12.79
C ASP A 362 -21.99 5.70 -12.76
N ILE A 363 -22.51 5.29 -11.60
CA ILE A 363 -23.86 4.73 -11.48
C ILE A 363 -24.90 5.85 -11.29
N PRO A 364 -25.93 5.94 -12.16
CA PRO A 364 -27.05 6.85 -11.94
C PRO A 364 -27.75 6.58 -10.60
N GLY A 365 -27.96 7.62 -9.80
CA GLY A 365 -28.59 7.53 -8.50
C GLY A 365 -27.63 7.34 -7.33
N LEU A 366 -26.31 7.24 -7.57
CA LEU A 366 -25.28 7.31 -6.54
C LEU A 366 -24.45 8.59 -6.69
N GLU A 367 -24.37 9.39 -5.62
CA GLU A 367 -23.51 10.57 -5.56
C GLU A 367 -22.51 10.42 -4.43
N ARG A 368 -21.22 10.65 -4.69
CA ARG A 368 -20.20 10.49 -3.65
C ARG A 368 -20.26 11.63 -2.62
N GLN A 369 -20.28 11.28 -1.33
CA GLN A 369 -20.27 12.27 -0.26
C GLN A 369 -18.92 13.01 -0.17
N PRO A 370 -18.86 14.24 0.40
CA PRO A 370 -17.63 15.03 0.50
C PRO A 370 -16.47 14.29 1.18
N LYS A 371 -15.23 14.71 0.90
CA LYS A 371 -14.01 14.13 1.52
C LYS A 371 -14.03 14.15 3.06
N SER A 372 -14.84 15.00 3.67
CA SER A 372 -15.05 15.03 5.12
C SER A 372 -15.76 13.78 5.65
N GLU A 373 -16.49 13.03 4.82
CA GLU A 373 -17.21 11.82 5.22
C GLU A 373 -16.48 10.51 4.84
N GLN A 374 -15.45 10.61 4.00
CA GLN A 374 -14.66 9.47 3.54
C GLN A 374 -13.56 9.10 4.54
N SER A 375 -13.26 7.81 4.70
CA SER A 375 -12.11 7.31 5.47
C SER A 375 -11.37 6.19 4.71
N GLN A 376 -10.27 5.67 5.27
CA GLN A 376 -9.49 4.59 4.65
C GLN A 376 -10.34 3.33 4.40
N PHE A 377 -11.24 3.03 5.32
CA PHE A 377 -12.06 1.82 5.35
C PHE A 377 -13.56 2.13 5.25
N LYS A 378 -13.91 3.33 4.77
CA LYS A 378 -15.30 3.73 4.55
C LYS A 378 -15.43 4.61 3.32
N LEU A 379 -16.26 4.15 2.37
CA LEU A 379 -16.69 4.94 1.23
C LEU A 379 -18.17 5.30 1.40
N SER A 380 -18.49 6.59 1.39
CA SER A 380 -19.85 7.08 1.66
C SER A 380 -20.46 7.73 0.41
N TYR A 381 -21.70 7.36 0.09
CA TYR A 381 -22.50 7.85 -1.03
C TYR A 381 -23.87 8.33 -0.56
N TYR A 382 -24.47 9.27 -1.28
CA TYR A 382 -25.90 9.54 -1.27
C TYR A 382 -26.55 8.60 -2.29
N ILE A 383 -27.60 7.89 -1.89
CA ILE A 383 -28.40 7.06 -2.79
C ILE A 383 -29.76 7.71 -3.04
N ASN A 384 -30.17 7.72 -4.31
CA ASN A 384 -31.53 8.09 -4.70
C ASN A 384 -32.37 6.81 -4.92
N PRO A 385 -33.26 6.44 -3.98
CA PRO A 385 -34.04 5.21 -4.04
C PRO A 385 -35.03 5.16 -5.21
N GLU A 386 -35.36 6.30 -5.83
CA GLU A 386 -36.20 6.32 -7.04
C GLU A 386 -35.45 5.85 -8.29
N GLN A 387 -34.12 5.91 -8.28
CA GLN A 387 -33.27 5.57 -9.42
C GLN A 387 -32.57 4.22 -9.26
N ILE A 388 -32.13 3.90 -8.03
CA ILE A 388 -31.42 2.66 -7.73
C ILE A 388 -31.71 2.19 -6.31
N ASP A 389 -31.98 0.90 -6.18
CA ASP A 389 -32.15 0.23 -4.89
C ASP A 389 -30.81 -0.32 -4.36
N VAL A 390 -30.66 -0.39 -3.04
CA VAL A 390 -29.49 -0.93 -2.35
C VAL A 390 -29.22 -2.38 -2.75
N GLU A 391 -30.27 -3.19 -2.97
CA GLU A 391 -30.10 -4.58 -3.42
C GLU A 391 -29.48 -4.67 -4.83
N ALA A 392 -29.75 -3.69 -5.70
CA ALA A 392 -29.11 -3.60 -7.01
C ALA A 392 -27.62 -3.26 -6.87
N VAL A 393 -27.25 -2.36 -5.94
CA VAL A 393 -25.85 -2.04 -5.63
C VAL A 393 -25.11 -3.25 -5.09
N LYS A 394 -25.69 -3.98 -4.12
CA LYS A 394 -25.12 -5.24 -3.59
C LYS A 394 -24.91 -6.27 -4.69
N SER A 395 -25.91 -6.46 -5.55
CA SER A 395 -25.83 -7.40 -6.68
C SER A 395 -24.72 -7.04 -7.67
N LEU A 396 -24.53 -5.75 -7.96
CA LEU A 396 -23.47 -5.26 -8.81
C LEU A 396 -22.08 -5.52 -8.22
N LEU A 397 -21.89 -5.17 -6.94
CA LEU A 397 -20.63 -5.39 -6.23
C LEU A 397 -20.27 -6.88 -6.19
N HIS A 398 -21.27 -7.74 -5.97
CA HIS A 398 -21.10 -9.18 -6.00
C HIS A 398 -20.70 -9.70 -7.40
N ARG A 399 -21.34 -9.20 -8.46
CA ARG A 399 -21.03 -9.58 -9.86
C ARG A 399 -19.59 -9.26 -10.25
N GLU A 400 -19.04 -8.16 -9.73
CA GLU A 400 -17.64 -7.73 -9.96
C GLU A 400 -16.64 -8.37 -8.99
N GLU A 401 -17.08 -9.39 -8.22
CA GLU A 401 -16.30 -10.13 -7.23
C GLU A 401 -15.71 -9.24 -6.11
N LEU A 402 -16.39 -8.14 -5.78
CA LEU A 402 -15.97 -7.24 -4.70
C LEU A 402 -16.61 -7.68 -3.38
N SER A 403 -15.76 -8.18 -2.48
CA SER A 403 -16.15 -8.61 -1.14
C SER A 403 -16.22 -7.41 -0.18
N VAL A 404 -17.40 -6.83 -0.04
CA VAL A 404 -17.63 -5.62 0.76
C VAL A 404 -18.89 -5.75 1.61
N HIS A 405 -18.98 -4.96 2.68
CA HIS A 405 -20.18 -4.79 3.46
C HIS A 405 -20.88 -3.49 3.03
N VAL A 406 -22.19 -3.57 2.79
CA VAL A 406 -23.01 -2.44 2.31
C VAL A 406 -24.07 -2.13 3.35
N GLN A 407 -24.11 -0.88 3.78
CA GLN A 407 -24.96 -0.42 4.88
C GLN A 407 -25.71 0.85 4.47
N LEU A 408 -27.01 0.91 4.76
CA LEU A 408 -27.84 2.09 4.53
C LEU A 408 -28.24 2.69 5.87
N ALA A 409 -28.19 4.02 5.97
CA ALA A 409 -28.72 4.78 7.07
C ALA A 409 -29.66 5.88 6.57
N PHE A 410 -30.78 6.08 7.29
CA PHE A 410 -31.72 7.19 7.07
C PHE A 410 -32.23 7.29 5.62
N GLY A 411 -32.40 6.16 4.94
CA GLY A 411 -32.94 6.05 3.58
C GLY A 411 -32.06 6.61 2.46
N GLN A 412 -30.94 7.28 2.76
CA GLN A 412 -30.17 8.02 1.75
C GLN A 412 -28.64 7.94 1.92
N TYR A 413 -28.13 7.54 3.09
CA TYR A 413 -26.68 7.47 3.32
C TYR A 413 -26.21 6.03 3.15
N LEU A 414 -25.53 5.76 2.03
CA LEU A 414 -25.01 4.45 1.69
C LEU A 414 -23.50 4.39 2.01
N ASP A 415 -23.12 3.52 2.92
CA ASP A 415 -21.73 3.25 3.27
C ASP A 415 -21.28 1.89 2.70
N ILE A 416 -20.10 1.89 2.10
CA ILE A 416 -19.39 0.69 1.64
C ILE A 416 -18.14 0.51 2.51
N LEU A 417 -18.10 -0.60 3.22
CA LEU A 417 -17.07 -0.97 4.19
C LEU A 417 -16.37 -2.27 3.75
N PRO A 418 -15.19 -2.60 4.31
CA PRO A 418 -14.64 -3.94 4.22
C PRO A 418 -15.66 -5.00 4.65
N LEU A 419 -15.62 -6.19 4.04
CA LEU A 419 -16.56 -7.29 4.35
C LEU A 419 -16.68 -7.60 5.85
N ARG A 420 -15.59 -7.42 6.60
CA ARG A 420 -15.49 -7.72 8.04
C ARG A 420 -15.73 -6.50 8.95
N ALA A 421 -16.22 -5.40 8.39
CA ALA A 421 -16.41 -4.16 9.11
C ALA A 421 -17.89 -3.72 9.09
N SER A 422 -18.41 -3.49 10.29
CA SER A 422 -19.70 -2.88 10.57
C SER A 422 -19.71 -2.52 12.07
N LYS A 423 -20.69 -1.74 12.52
CA LYS A 423 -20.81 -1.39 13.96
C LYS A 423 -20.97 -2.65 14.81
N GLY A 424 -21.82 -3.59 14.39
CA GLY A 424 -22.04 -4.85 15.08
C GLY A 424 -20.84 -5.80 15.04
N MET A 425 -20.06 -5.85 13.96
CA MET A 425 -18.84 -6.66 13.92
C MET A 425 -17.75 -6.06 14.83
N ALA A 426 -17.59 -4.75 14.83
CA ALA A 426 -16.68 -4.04 15.74
C ALA A 426 -17.07 -4.26 17.21
N LEU A 427 -18.37 -4.18 17.51
CA LEU A 427 -18.89 -4.47 18.85
C LEU A 427 -18.56 -5.91 19.29
N ARG A 428 -18.77 -6.91 18.41
CA ARG A 428 -18.47 -8.31 18.73
C ARG A 428 -16.97 -8.56 18.90
N PHE A 429 -16.13 -7.90 18.11
CA PHE A 429 -14.68 -7.94 18.27
C PHE A 429 -14.24 -7.38 19.62
N VAL A 430 -14.83 -6.25 20.02
CA VAL A 430 -14.62 -5.66 21.35
C VAL A 430 -15.10 -6.59 22.46
N ALA A 431 -16.30 -7.15 22.32
CA ALA A 431 -16.90 -8.04 23.31
C ALA A 431 -16.04 -9.29 23.53
N ASP A 432 -15.54 -9.91 22.47
CA ASP A 432 -14.61 -11.04 22.54
C ASP A 432 -13.30 -10.65 23.24
N ARG A 433 -12.71 -9.51 22.87
CA ARG A 433 -11.46 -9.01 23.48
C ARG A 433 -11.61 -8.72 24.98
N TRP A 434 -12.79 -8.31 25.41
CA TRP A 434 -13.13 -8.06 26.82
C TRP A 434 -13.73 -9.26 27.53
N GLN A 435 -13.94 -10.39 26.84
CA GLN A 435 -14.68 -11.55 27.36
C GLN A 435 -16.04 -11.16 27.96
N MET A 436 -16.73 -10.22 27.30
CA MET A 436 -18.04 -9.74 27.71
C MET A 436 -19.13 -10.55 27.00
N PRO A 437 -19.96 -11.32 27.72
CA PRO A 437 -21.12 -11.99 27.13
C PRO A 437 -22.05 -10.95 26.49
N LEU A 438 -22.55 -11.25 25.29
CA LEU A 438 -23.40 -10.33 24.54
C LEU A 438 -24.68 -9.98 25.32
N GLU A 439 -25.19 -10.91 26.14
CA GLU A 439 -26.38 -10.73 26.99
C GLU A 439 -26.22 -9.64 28.05
N ARG A 440 -24.98 -9.15 28.27
CA ARG A 440 -24.66 -8.06 29.20
C ARG A 440 -24.40 -6.74 28.49
N ILE A 441 -24.54 -6.72 27.17
CA ILE A 441 -24.39 -5.53 26.34
C ILE A 441 -25.78 -5.05 25.97
N CYS A 442 -26.14 -3.85 26.42
CA CYS A 442 -27.32 -3.14 25.97
C CYS A 442 -26.94 -2.18 24.84
N VAL A 443 -27.56 -2.35 23.68
CA VAL A 443 -27.31 -1.55 22.49
C VAL A 443 -28.52 -0.67 22.19
N ALA A 444 -28.30 0.62 21.99
CA ALA A 444 -29.31 1.54 21.46
C ALA A 444 -29.04 1.86 19.99
N GLY A 445 -30.10 1.89 19.19
CA GLY A 445 -30.03 2.30 17.79
C GLY A 445 -31.37 2.83 17.26
N GLY A 446 -31.27 3.55 16.15
CA GLY A 446 -32.38 4.32 15.58
C GLY A 446 -32.37 4.38 14.06
N SER A 447 -31.40 3.73 13.42
CA SER A 447 -31.25 3.64 11.97
C SER A 447 -30.92 2.20 11.55
N GLY A 448 -31.11 1.86 10.28
CA GLY A 448 -30.73 0.57 9.70
C GLY A 448 -29.24 0.27 9.84
N ALA A 449 -28.41 1.31 9.96
CA ALA A 449 -27.01 1.17 10.28
C ALA A 449 -26.72 0.60 11.69
N ASP A 450 -27.69 0.57 12.58
CA ASP A 450 -27.53 0.06 13.95
C ASP A 450 -28.04 -1.38 14.10
N GLU A 451 -28.75 -1.89 13.09
CA GLU A 451 -29.47 -3.16 13.11
C GLU A 451 -28.57 -4.34 13.50
N ASP A 452 -27.35 -4.38 12.95
CA ASP A 452 -26.42 -5.49 13.13
C ASP A 452 -25.82 -5.57 14.55
N MET A 453 -25.83 -4.47 15.30
CA MET A 453 -25.47 -4.44 16.72
C MET A 453 -26.57 -5.07 17.59
N MET A 454 -27.83 -4.98 17.15
CA MET A 454 -29.00 -5.47 17.90
C MET A 454 -29.30 -6.95 17.65
N ARG A 455 -28.84 -7.50 16.53
CA ARG A 455 -29.06 -8.93 16.20
C ARG A 455 -28.26 -9.85 17.13
N GLY A 456 -28.81 -11.02 17.45
CA GLY A 456 -28.14 -12.07 18.23
C GLY A 456 -28.62 -12.08 19.68
N ASN A 457 -27.69 -12.02 20.64
CA ASN A 457 -27.97 -12.17 22.06
C ASN A 457 -27.80 -10.86 22.86
N THR A 458 -27.60 -9.72 22.21
CA THR A 458 -27.49 -8.44 22.91
C THR A 458 -28.85 -8.02 23.48
N LEU A 459 -28.85 -7.30 24.60
CA LEU A 459 -30.02 -6.51 24.97
C LEU A 459 -30.07 -5.33 23.99
N ALA A 460 -31.24 -5.00 23.47
CA ALA A 460 -31.33 -3.97 22.44
C ALA A 460 -32.54 -3.07 22.65
N VAL A 461 -32.36 -1.79 22.33
CA VAL A 461 -33.45 -0.81 22.30
C VAL A 461 -33.49 -0.09 20.97
N VAL A 462 -34.68 -0.04 20.40
CA VAL A 462 -35.01 0.84 19.28
C VAL A 462 -35.74 2.06 19.84
N VAL A 463 -35.11 3.24 19.72
CA VAL A 463 -35.67 4.50 20.23
C VAL A 463 -36.88 4.97 19.40
N ALA A 464 -37.81 5.72 19.99
CA ALA A 464 -39.08 6.06 19.34
C ALA A 464 -38.92 6.89 18.05
N ASN A 465 -37.90 7.76 17.98
CA ASN A 465 -37.56 8.58 16.81
C ASN A 465 -36.74 7.82 15.75
N ARG A 466 -36.91 6.50 15.67
CA ARG A 466 -36.30 5.65 14.64
C ARG A 466 -36.69 6.10 13.24
N HIS A 467 -35.80 5.88 12.28
CA HIS A 467 -36.17 6.00 10.87
C HIS A 467 -37.11 4.85 10.51
N HIS A 468 -38.36 5.17 10.15
CA HIS A 468 -39.38 4.17 9.84
C HIS A 468 -38.95 3.30 8.64
N GLU A 469 -39.39 2.03 8.66
CA GLU A 469 -39.06 0.92 7.73
C GLU A 469 -37.74 0.15 8.01
N GLU A 470 -36.61 0.82 8.25
CA GLU A 470 -35.28 0.16 8.33
C GLU A 470 -35.15 -0.86 9.46
N LEU A 471 -35.80 -0.62 10.61
CA LEU A 471 -35.72 -1.48 11.80
C LEU A 471 -37.02 -2.25 12.08
N SER A 472 -37.97 -2.24 11.15
CA SER A 472 -39.30 -2.87 11.33
C SER A 472 -39.22 -4.37 11.56
N GLN A 473 -38.27 -5.05 10.89
CA GLN A 473 -38.03 -6.49 11.04
C GLN A 473 -37.53 -6.89 12.44
N LEU A 474 -37.13 -5.91 13.27
CA LEU A 474 -36.68 -6.18 14.63
C LEU A 474 -37.86 -6.40 15.61
N GLU A 475 -39.10 -6.04 15.23
CA GLU A 475 -40.30 -6.22 16.07
C GLU A 475 -40.59 -7.70 16.37
N ASP A 476 -40.13 -8.62 15.52
CA ASP A 476 -40.29 -10.06 15.68
C ASP A 476 -39.38 -10.64 16.80
N PHE A 477 -38.40 -9.89 17.29
CA PHE A 477 -37.46 -10.35 18.30
C PHE A 477 -37.87 -9.89 19.70
N SER A 478 -38.34 -10.83 20.53
CA SER A 478 -38.82 -10.57 21.89
C SER A 478 -37.77 -10.01 22.87
N HIS A 479 -36.49 -10.10 22.55
CA HIS A 479 -35.39 -9.55 23.35
C HIS A 479 -35.07 -8.09 23.00
N ILE A 480 -35.72 -7.49 22.00
CA ILE A 480 -35.52 -6.11 21.57
C ILE A 480 -36.68 -5.26 22.10
N TYR A 481 -36.36 -4.20 22.85
CA TYR A 481 -37.33 -3.28 23.41
C TYR A 481 -37.59 -2.11 22.45
N PHE A 482 -38.85 -1.86 22.15
CA PHE A 482 -39.26 -0.70 21.35
C PHE A 482 -39.73 0.41 22.28
N ALA A 483 -38.91 1.44 22.43
CA ALA A 483 -39.18 2.54 23.35
C ALA A 483 -40.31 3.44 22.85
N HIS A 484 -41.05 4.03 23.79
CA HIS A 484 -42.06 5.04 23.53
C HIS A 484 -41.47 6.45 23.52
N LYS A 485 -40.34 6.65 24.20
CA LYS A 485 -39.61 7.93 24.22
C LYS A 485 -38.49 8.01 23.18
N PRO A 486 -38.22 9.21 22.64
CA PRO A 486 -37.13 9.42 21.69
C PRO A 486 -35.78 9.58 22.40
N TYR A 487 -34.70 9.47 21.63
CA TYR A 487 -33.32 9.79 22.03
C TYR A 487 -32.89 9.08 23.33
N ALA A 488 -32.11 9.76 24.18
CA ALA A 488 -31.59 9.23 25.43
C ALA A 488 -32.70 8.80 26.41
N ALA A 489 -33.88 9.39 26.32
CA ALA A 489 -35.02 8.98 27.13
C ALA A 489 -35.54 7.57 26.76
N GLY A 490 -35.49 7.19 25.49
CA GLY A 490 -35.81 5.81 25.07
C GLY A 490 -34.79 4.79 25.59
N ILE A 491 -33.51 5.18 25.65
CA ILE A 491 -32.46 4.35 26.26
C ILE A 491 -32.74 4.15 27.75
N MET A 492 -33.17 5.19 28.47
CA MET A 492 -33.55 5.08 29.88
C MET A 492 -34.74 4.15 30.10
N GLU A 493 -35.75 4.16 29.22
CA GLU A 493 -36.87 3.19 29.29
C GLU A 493 -36.37 1.75 29.17
N ALA A 494 -35.40 1.48 28.29
CA ALA A 494 -34.81 0.15 28.17
C ALA A 494 -33.98 -0.24 29.39
N ILE A 495 -33.22 0.71 29.97
CA ILE A 495 -32.47 0.48 31.21
C ILE A 495 -33.41 0.04 32.33
N GLU A 496 -34.58 0.68 32.46
CA GLU A 496 -35.63 0.31 33.41
C GLU A 496 -36.25 -1.05 33.05
N TYR A 497 -36.64 -1.25 31.78
CA TYR A 497 -37.26 -2.49 31.31
C TYR A 497 -36.40 -3.74 31.54
N TYR A 498 -35.10 -3.66 31.28
CA TYR A 498 -34.17 -4.77 31.47
C TYR A 498 -33.61 -4.87 32.89
N ASN A 499 -34.02 -3.99 33.81
CA ASN A 499 -33.38 -3.82 35.12
C ASN A 499 -31.85 -3.78 34.97
N PHE A 500 -31.37 -2.95 34.04
CA PHE A 500 -30.02 -3.08 33.49
C PHE A 500 -28.92 -2.82 34.52
N PHE A 501 -29.19 -2.08 35.60
CA PHE A 501 -28.23 -1.87 36.69
C PHE A 501 -28.43 -2.78 37.90
N GLU A 502 -29.51 -3.57 37.95
CA GLU A 502 -29.74 -4.49 39.06
C GLU A 502 -28.88 -5.75 38.92
N THR A 503 -27.99 -5.96 39.89
CA THR A 503 -27.26 -7.22 40.05
C THR A 503 -28.26 -8.34 40.33
N THR A 504 -28.24 -9.40 39.54
CA THR A 504 -28.98 -10.66 39.78
C THR A 504 -28.46 -11.32 41.07
N SER A 505 -28.90 -10.83 42.21
CA SER A 505 -28.72 -11.46 43.53
C SER A 505 -30.04 -11.86 44.18
N GLU A 506 -31.20 -11.54 43.61
CA GLU A 506 -32.51 -11.79 44.25
C GLU A 506 -33.43 -12.80 43.53
N GLN A 507 -33.09 -13.33 42.36
CA GLN A 507 -33.93 -14.35 41.70
C GLN A 507 -33.65 -15.80 42.16
N ALA A 508 -32.77 -16.01 43.16
CA ALA A 508 -32.48 -17.35 43.72
C ALA A 508 -33.29 -17.71 44.99
N THR A 509 -34.18 -16.83 45.47
CA THR A 509 -35.05 -17.11 46.63
C THR A 509 -36.52 -17.00 46.23
N GLY A 510 -36.98 -17.94 45.41
CA GLY A 510 -38.38 -17.93 44.96
C GLY A 510 -38.79 -19.15 44.15
N SER A 511 -38.29 -20.34 44.50
CA SER A 511 -38.80 -21.65 44.04
C SER A 511 -38.19 -22.78 44.87
N ASN A 512 -38.75 -23.00 46.07
CA ASN A 512 -38.92 -24.33 46.69
C ASN A 512 -39.83 -24.20 47.90
#